data_AF-A0A947G2Q3-F1
#
_entry.id   AF-A0A947G2Q3-F1
#
_cell.length_a   1.000
_cell.length_b   1.000
_cell.length_c   1.000
_cell.angle_alpha   90.00
_cell.angle_beta   90.00
_cell.angle_gamma   90.00
#
_symmetry.space_group_name_H-M   'P 1'
#
loop_
_entity.id
_entity.type
_entity.pdbx_description
1 polymer ?
#
loop_
_entity_poly.entity_id
_entity_poly.type
_entity_poly.pdbx_seq_one_letter_code
_entity_poly.pdbx_strand_id
1 'polypeptide(L)'
;MTASRFQPSLASRLRLWVSYQRYALGFAALSASLIWLSVAHLPWWTWPVTALAVVKMLSFAAFILSRHSRKVRATAIAAVRIEQGRFRPESVESYCGDPCFRLVAAEALSRAGYPRSERRSLIREYARRESERASATIIFDRQNGQVIT
;
A
#
# COMPACT_ATOMS: atom_id res chain seq x y z
N MET A 1 -17.54 -24.27 20.03
CA MET A 1 -16.16 -24.04 19.53
C MET A 1 -15.88 -22.55 19.56
N THR A 2 -15.17 -22.13 20.60
CA THR A 2 -14.82 -20.74 20.90
C THR A 2 -13.75 -20.25 19.93
N ALA A 3 -14.08 -19.24 19.14
CA ALA A 3 -13.11 -18.52 18.31
C ALA A 3 -12.00 -17.98 19.22
N SER A 4 -10.84 -18.64 19.19
CA SER A 4 -9.63 -18.12 19.81
C SER A 4 -9.35 -16.77 19.16
N ARG A 5 -9.60 -15.67 19.90
CA ARG A 5 -9.19 -14.33 19.50
C ARG A 5 -7.69 -14.38 19.29
N PHE A 6 -7.26 -14.52 18.05
CA PHE A 6 -5.87 -14.42 17.66
C PHE A 6 -5.41 -13.02 18.06
N GLN A 7 -4.76 -12.88 19.22
CA GLN A 7 -4.05 -11.67 19.58
C GLN A 7 -2.64 -11.81 19.02
N PRO A 8 -2.33 -11.26 17.84
CA PRO A 8 -0.96 -11.26 17.35
C PRO A 8 -0.09 -10.59 18.41
N SER A 9 1.05 -11.21 18.73
CA SER A 9 2.04 -10.66 19.66
C SER A 9 2.45 -9.24 19.23
N LEU A 10 2.85 -8.42 20.19
CA LEU A 10 3.22 -7.01 19.97
C LEU A 10 4.30 -6.88 18.88
N ALA A 11 5.26 -7.82 18.86
CA ALA A 11 6.30 -7.92 17.83
C ALA A 11 5.74 -8.18 16.41
N SER A 12 4.75 -9.08 16.27
CA SER A 12 4.10 -9.33 14.98
C SER A 12 3.31 -8.11 14.50
N ARG A 13 2.62 -7.42 15.42
CA ARG A 13 1.90 -6.17 15.11
C ARG A 13 2.86 -5.08 14.66
N LEU A 14 3.98 -4.90 15.35
CA LEU A 14 5.02 -3.93 14.99
C LEU A 14 5.67 -4.25 13.65
N ARG A 15 5.99 -5.52 13.38
CA ARG A 15 6.57 -5.93 12.10
C ARG A 15 5.62 -5.70 10.93
N LEU A 16 4.33 -5.98 11.13
CA LEU A 16 3.26 -5.67 10.17
C LEU A 16 3.15 -4.15 9.99
N TRP A 17 3.14 -3.39 11.07
CA TRP A 17 3.07 -1.92 11.03
C TRP A 17 4.25 -1.30 10.28
N VAL A 18 5.49 -1.70 10.59
CA VAL A 18 6.70 -1.24 9.90
C VAL A 18 6.67 -1.64 8.42
N SER A 19 6.25 -2.87 8.11
CA SER A 19 6.12 -3.30 6.71
C SER A 19 5.07 -2.49 5.94
N TYR A 20 3.99 -2.08 6.61
CA TYR A 20 2.96 -1.22 6.04
C TYR A 20 3.40 0.24 5.88
N GLN A 21 4.24 0.71 6.80
CA GLN A 21 4.74 2.08 6.84
C GLN A 21 6.08 2.26 6.13
N ARG A 22 6.67 1.22 5.54
CA ARG A 22 7.97 1.31 4.84
C ARG A 22 8.03 2.47 3.84
N TYR A 23 6.94 2.73 3.13
CA TYR A 23 6.85 3.87 2.20
C TYR A 23 6.74 5.22 2.91
N ALA A 24 5.91 5.33 3.96
CA ALA A 24 5.79 6.55 4.76
C ALA A 24 7.13 6.89 5.46
N LEU A 25 7.81 5.87 6.00
CA LEU A 25 9.15 5.99 6.58
C LEU A 25 10.18 6.40 5.53
N GLY A 26 10.09 5.87 4.31
CA GLY A 26 10.92 6.31 3.18
C GLY A 26 10.73 7.79 2.85
N PHE A 27 9.49 8.28 2.77
CA PHE A 27 9.21 9.70 2.54
C PHE A 27 9.64 10.58 3.71
N ALA A 28 9.50 10.12 4.96
CA ALA A 28 9.97 10.84 6.13
C ALA A 28 11.51 10.95 6.13
N ALA A 29 12.22 9.86 5.80
CA ALA A 29 13.67 9.85 5.68
C ALA A 29 14.17 10.74 4.53
N LEU A 30 13.49 10.72 3.38
CA LEU A 30 13.75 11.63 2.27
C LEU A 30 13.57 13.09 2.66
N SER A 31 12.47 13.39 3.36
CA SER A 31 12.18 14.74 3.85
C SER A 31 13.26 15.22 4.83
N ALA A 32 13.67 14.36 5.78
CA ALA A 32 14.73 14.66 6.73
C ALA A 32 16.08 14.88 6.02
N SER A 33 16.40 14.06 5.01
CA SER A 33 17.61 14.21 4.19
C SER A 33 17.58 15.53 3.43
N LEU A 34 16.43 15.93 2.89
CA LEU A 34 16.26 17.20 2.18
C LEU A 34 16.46 18.40 3.10
N ILE A 35 15.90 18.34 4.32
CA ILE A 35 16.09 19.38 5.35
C ILE A 35 17.56 19.47 5.72
N TRP A 36 18.21 18.33 6.02
CA TRP A 36 19.62 18.30 6.39
C TRP A 36 20.50 18.90 5.30
N LEU A 37 20.31 18.50 4.04
CA LEU A 37 21.04 19.04 2.90
C LEU A 37 20.80 20.55 2.72
N SER A 38 19.56 21.00 2.95
CA SER A 38 19.17 22.41 2.86
C SER A 38 19.83 23.27 3.92
N VAL A 39 19.91 22.79 5.15
CA VAL A 39 20.50 23.52 6.28
C VAL A 39 22.03 23.49 6.19
N ALA A 40 22.63 22.38 5.75
CA ALA A 40 24.07 22.19 5.74
C ALA A 40 24.79 22.85 4.54
N HIS A 41 24.15 22.90 3.37
CA HIS A 41 24.86 23.23 2.11
C HIS A 41 24.18 24.29 1.25
N LEU A 42 22.94 24.69 1.54
CA LEU A 42 22.18 25.58 0.68
C LEU A 42 22.00 26.97 1.31
N PRO A 43 22.05 28.03 0.49
CA PRO A 43 21.83 29.39 0.96
C PRO A 43 20.37 29.60 1.39
N TRP A 44 20.16 30.53 2.32
CA TRP A 44 18.84 30.75 2.95
C TRP A 44 17.69 31.03 1.96
N TRP A 45 17.97 31.58 0.78
CA TRP A 45 16.96 31.88 -0.24
C TRP A 45 16.36 30.63 -0.91
N THR A 46 16.99 29.45 -0.79
CA THR A 46 16.42 28.19 -1.32
C THR A 46 15.46 27.53 -0.33
N TRP A 47 15.43 27.99 0.93
CA TRP A 47 14.59 27.43 1.98
C TRP A 47 13.09 27.41 1.65
N PRO A 48 12.51 28.42 0.98
CA PRO A 48 11.09 28.38 0.60
C PRO A 48 10.79 27.22 -0.38
N VAL A 49 11.70 26.96 -1.32
CA VAL A 49 11.54 25.89 -2.32
C VAL A 49 11.67 24.51 -1.67
N THR A 50 12.66 24.35 -0.80
CA THR A 50 12.88 23.08 -0.10
C THR A 50 11.80 22.81 0.95
N ALA A 51 11.30 23.86 1.62
CA ALA A 51 10.12 23.77 2.50
C ALA A 51 8.88 23.27 1.73
N LEU A 52 8.63 23.79 0.53
CA LEU A 52 7.49 23.37 -0.30
C LEU A 52 7.58 21.89 -0.69
N ALA A 53 8.78 21.42 -1.07
CA ALA A 53 9.05 20.03 -1.38
C ALA A 53 8.84 19.11 -0.16
N VAL A 54 9.35 19.50 1.00
CA VAL A 54 9.19 18.78 2.28
C VAL A 54 7.72 18.70 2.68
N VAL A 55 6.97 19.80 2.61
CA VAL A 55 5.52 19.82 2.91
C VAL A 55 4.77 18.87 1.98
N LYS A 56 5.09 18.87 0.68
CA LYS A 56 4.46 17.95 -0.28
C LYS A 56 4.77 16.49 0.05
N MET A 57 6.02 16.16 0.38
CA MET A 57 6.41 14.80 0.78
C MET A 57 5.73 14.37 2.08
N LEU A 58 5.68 15.25 3.09
CA LEU A 58 4.98 15.00 4.36
C LEU A 58 3.48 14.80 4.16
N SER A 59 2.85 15.57 3.26
CA SER A 59 1.43 15.39 2.93
C SER A 59 1.18 14.00 2.31
N PHE A 60 2.08 13.53 1.46
CA PHE A 60 2.04 12.19 0.90
C PHE A 60 2.26 11.11 1.97
N ALA A 61 3.21 11.32 2.88
CA ALA A 61 3.44 10.42 4.00
C ALA A 61 2.20 10.33 4.91
N ALA A 62 1.56 11.46 5.23
CA ALA A 62 0.32 11.51 6.00
C ALA A 62 -0.84 10.81 5.29
N PHE A 63 -0.93 10.96 3.95
CA PHE A 63 -1.92 10.25 3.14
C PHE A 63 -1.71 8.73 3.14
N ILE A 64 -0.46 8.27 3.10
CA ILE A 64 -0.12 6.84 3.23
C ILE A 64 -0.47 6.35 4.65
N LEU A 65 -0.20 7.17 5.66
CA LEU A 65 -0.49 6.88 7.06
C LEU A 65 -2.00 6.72 7.31
N SER A 66 -2.83 7.60 6.74
CA SER A 66 -4.29 7.56 6.90
C SER A 66 -4.94 6.33 6.27
N ARG A 67 -4.30 5.71 5.27
CA ARG A 67 -4.74 4.45 4.66
C ARG A 67 -4.46 3.21 5.51
N HIS A 68 -3.75 3.33 6.63
CA HIS A 68 -3.39 2.22 7.51
C HIS A 68 -4.63 1.46 8.04
N SER A 69 -5.68 2.17 8.44
CA SER A 69 -6.93 1.57 8.94
C SER A 69 -7.57 0.63 7.91
N ARG A 70 -7.56 1.02 6.63
CA ARG A 70 -8.07 0.20 5.53
C ARG A 70 -7.21 -1.05 5.31
N LYS A 71 -5.88 -0.93 5.39
CA LYS A 71 -4.96 -2.08 5.25
C LYS A 71 -5.17 -3.11 6.36
N VAL A 72 -5.28 -2.65 7.61
CA VAL A 72 -5.55 -3.53 8.76
C VAL A 72 -6.90 -4.23 8.62
N ARG A 73 -7.95 -3.49 8.22
CA ARG A 73 -9.28 -4.07 8.01
C ARG A 73 -9.28 -5.11 6.89
N ALA A 74 -8.58 -4.84 5.77
CA ALA A 74 -8.45 -5.79 4.66
C ALA A 74 -7.74 -7.08 5.10
N THR A 75 -6.64 -6.99 5.87
CA THR A 75 -5.99 -8.19 6.41
C THR A 75 -6.84 -8.94 7.42
N ALA A 76 -7.63 -8.25 8.24
CA ALA A 76 -8.52 -8.89 9.21
C ALA A 76 -9.62 -9.68 8.49
N ILE A 77 -10.22 -9.10 7.44
CA ILE A 77 -11.22 -9.80 6.61
C ILE A 77 -10.60 -11.01 5.92
N ALA A 78 -9.39 -10.88 5.35
CA ALA A 78 -8.68 -11.99 4.72
C ALA A 78 -8.38 -13.11 5.73
N ALA A 79 -7.95 -12.77 6.95
CA ALA A 79 -7.69 -13.75 8.01
C ALA A 79 -8.96 -14.53 8.38
N VAL A 80 -10.09 -13.83 8.60
CA VAL A 80 -11.37 -14.48 8.89
C VAL A 80 -11.81 -15.41 7.76
N ARG A 81 -11.61 -15.04 6.49
CA ARG A 81 -11.95 -15.90 5.34
C ARG A 81 -11.06 -17.14 5.27
N ILE A 82 -9.79 -17.04 5.64
CA ILE A 82 -8.86 -18.17 5.69
C ILE A 82 -9.30 -19.13 6.79
N GLU A 83 -9.61 -18.62 7.99
CA GLU A 83 -10.12 -19.42 9.11
C GLU A 83 -11.44 -20.14 8.76
N GLN A 84 -12.30 -19.51 7.95
CA GLN A 84 -13.55 -20.09 7.48
C GLN A 84 -13.39 -21.03 6.27
N GLY A 85 -12.18 -21.25 5.75
CA GLY A 85 -11.94 -22.05 4.54
C GLY A 85 -12.55 -21.46 3.27
N ARG A 86 -12.97 -20.19 3.28
CA ARG A 86 -13.61 -19.48 2.15
C ARG A 86 -12.62 -18.58 1.40
N PHE A 87 -11.34 -18.65 1.72
CA PHE A 87 -10.33 -17.82 1.07
C PHE A 87 -10.15 -18.24 -0.39
N ARG A 88 -10.31 -17.28 -1.29
CA ARG A 88 -10.06 -17.41 -2.72
C ARG A 88 -8.92 -16.48 -3.11
N PRO A 89 -7.88 -16.95 -3.81
CA PRO A 89 -6.73 -16.12 -4.18
C PRO A 89 -7.11 -14.95 -5.10
N GLU A 90 -8.20 -15.04 -5.85
CA GLU A 90 -8.72 -13.95 -6.69
C GLU A 90 -9.25 -12.79 -5.85
N SER A 91 -9.65 -13.05 -4.59
CA SER A 91 -10.19 -11.99 -3.71
C SER A 91 -9.16 -10.92 -3.32
N VAL A 92 -7.87 -11.17 -3.57
CA VAL A 92 -6.79 -10.21 -3.36
C VAL A 92 -6.31 -9.51 -4.65
N GLU A 93 -6.93 -9.81 -5.79
CA GLU A 93 -6.58 -9.20 -7.10
C GLU A 93 -6.68 -7.67 -7.04
N SER A 94 -7.80 -7.14 -6.50
CA SER A 94 -8.03 -5.70 -6.36
C SER A 94 -7.00 -4.97 -5.48
N TYR A 95 -6.32 -5.68 -4.58
CA TYR A 95 -5.24 -5.11 -3.76
C TYR A 95 -3.91 -5.03 -4.51
N CYS A 96 -3.75 -5.76 -5.61
CA CYS A 96 -2.50 -5.79 -6.37
C CYS A 96 -2.30 -4.58 -7.29
N GLY A 97 -3.39 -3.86 -7.60
CA GLY A 97 -3.35 -2.62 -8.38
C GLY A 97 -2.59 -1.48 -7.68
N ASP A 98 -2.72 -1.35 -6.36
CA ASP A 98 -2.03 -0.31 -5.58
C ASP A 98 -0.70 -0.86 -4.97
N PRO A 99 0.47 -0.23 -5.25
CA PRO A 99 1.76 -0.62 -4.67
C PRO A 99 1.73 -0.73 -3.14
N CYS A 100 0.91 0.08 -2.48
CA CYS A 100 0.76 0.13 -1.03
C CYS A 100 0.01 -1.08 -0.46
N PHE A 101 -0.84 -1.73 -1.27
CA PHE A 101 -1.70 -2.85 -0.89
C PHE A 101 -1.17 -4.22 -1.37
N ARG A 102 -0.21 -4.26 -2.29
CA ARG A 102 0.49 -5.51 -2.69
C ARG A 102 1.06 -6.28 -1.50
N LEU A 103 1.48 -5.57 -0.45
CA LEU A 103 2.00 -6.19 0.77
C LEU A 103 0.89 -6.87 1.59
N VAL A 104 -0.34 -6.33 1.57
CA VAL A 104 -1.54 -6.96 2.14
C VAL A 104 -1.85 -8.26 1.38
N ALA A 105 -1.81 -8.23 0.05
CA ALA A 105 -2.03 -9.40 -0.79
C ALA A 105 -0.98 -10.50 -0.54
N ALA A 106 0.30 -10.12 -0.43
CA ALA A 106 1.39 -11.04 -0.11
C ALA A 106 1.22 -11.70 1.26
N GLU A 107 0.79 -10.94 2.26
CA GLU A 107 0.51 -11.44 3.61
C GLU A 107 -0.69 -12.39 3.62
N ALA A 108 -1.78 -12.05 2.94
CA ALA A 108 -2.96 -12.89 2.82
C ALA A 108 -2.65 -14.24 2.13
N LEU A 109 -1.93 -14.21 1.01
CA LEU A 109 -1.48 -15.43 0.32
C LEU A 109 -0.48 -16.23 1.17
N SER A 110 0.38 -15.57 1.95
CA SER A 110 1.28 -16.24 2.90
C SER A 110 0.51 -17.04 3.95
N ARG A 111 -0.57 -16.45 4.48
CA ARG A 111 -1.40 -17.08 5.51
C ARG A 111 -2.25 -18.21 4.96
N ALA A 112 -2.63 -18.13 3.69
CA ALA A 112 -3.31 -19.21 2.99
C ALA A 112 -2.37 -20.37 2.59
N GLY A 113 -1.08 -20.32 2.94
CA GLY A 113 -0.14 -21.42 2.74
C GLY A 113 0.63 -21.39 1.41
N TYR A 114 0.48 -20.35 0.58
CA TYR A 114 1.15 -20.29 -0.71
C TYR A 114 2.68 -20.09 -0.58
N PRO A 115 3.50 -20.87 -1.30
CA PRO A 115 4.95 -20.73 -1.29
C PRO A 115 5.40 -19.39 -1.91
N ARG A 116 6.58 -18.92 -1.50
CA ARG A 116 7.07 -17.57 -1.82
C ARG A 116 7.18 -17.29 -3.33
N SER A 117 7.53 -18.29 -4.13
CA SER A 117 7.62 -18.20 -5.60
C SER A 117 6.23 -17.96 -6.22
N GLU A 118 5.25 -18.76 -5.83
CA GLU A 118 3.88 -18.71 -6.34
C GLU A 118 3.15 -17.44 -5.93
N ARG A 119 3.37 -16.95 -4.70
CA ARG A 119 2.85 -15.62 -4.30
C ARG A 119 3.36 -14.51 -5.21
N ARG A 120 4.63 -14.57 -5.63
CA ARG A 120 5.24 -13.55 -6.49
C ARG A 120 4.76 -13.64 -7.93
N SER A 121 4.42 -14.83 -8.45
CA SER A 121 3.79 -14.94 -9.77
C SER A 121 2.36 -14.39 -9.71
N LEU A 122 1.56 -14.82 -8.74
CA LEU A 122 0.17 -14.36 -8.57
C LEU A 122 0.07 -12.84 -8.42
N ILE A 123 0.87 -12.23 -7.55
CA ILE A 123 0.86 -10.77 -7.37
C ILE A 123 1.25 -10.04 -8.66
N ARG A 124 2.22 -10.56 -9.42
CA ARG A 124 2.63 -9.94 -10.70
C ARG A 124 1.52 -10.05 -11.74
N GLU A 125 0.88 -11.21 -11.82
CA GLU A 125 -0.23 -11.44 -12.75
C GLU A 125 -1.44 -10.55 -12.41
N TYR A 126 -1.87 -10.53 -11.14
CA TYR A 126 -2.97 -9.67 -10.70
C TYR A 126 -2.66 -8.18 -10.86
N ALA A 127 -1.43 -7.75 -10.59
CA ALA A 127 -1.01 -6.39 -10.86
C ALA A 127 -1.08 -6.04 -12.34
N ARG A 128 -0.74 -6.99 -13.24
CA ARG A 128 -0.84 -6.81 -14.68
C ARG A 128 -2.30 -6.68 -15.12
N ARG A 129 -3.17 -7.60 -14.70
CA ARG A 129 -4.61 -7.56 -15.03
C ARG A 129 -5.31 -6.31 -14.54
N GLU A 130 -4.99 -5.85 -13.32
CA GLU A 130 -5.52 -4.57 -12.82
C GLU A 130 -4.98 -3.38 -13.60
N SER A 131 -3.72 -3.39 -14.02
CA SER A 131 -3.20 -2.33 -14.88
C SER A 131 -3.84 -2.33 -16.27
N GLU A 132 -4.16 -3.51 -16.82
CA GLU A 132 -4.88 -3.66 -18.09
C GLU A 132 -6.33 -3.16 -17.94
N ARG A 133 -7.04 -3.51 -16.86
CA ARG A 133 -8.40 -2.98 -16.56
C ARG A 133 -8.41 -1.46 -16.33
N ALA A 134 -7.42 -0.95 -15.60
CA ALA A 134 -7.26 0.48 -15.37
C ALA A 134 -6.87 1.22 -16.66
N SER A 135 -6.17 0.58 -17.59
CA SER A 135 -5.84 1.16 -18.90
C SER A 135 -7.00 1.06 -19.89
N ALA A 136 -7.84 0.03 -19.79
CA ALA A 136 -9.09 -0.10 -20.54
C ALA A 136 -10.17 0.88 -20.06
N THR A 137 -9.99 1.49 -18.89
CA THR A 137 -10.89 2.51 -18.35
C THR A 137 -10.18 3.86 -18.37
N ILE A 138 -10.37 4.64 -19.45
CA ILE A 138 -10.60 6.11 -19.50
C ILE A 138 -10.22 6.64 -20.91
N ILE A 139 -11.23 6.86 -21.76
CA ILE A 139 -11.44 8.17 -22.40
C ILE A 139 -12.85 8.60 -21.96
N PHE A 140 -12.92 9.41 -20.92
CA PHE A 140 -14.13 10.19 -20.62
C PHE A 140 -13.88 11.60 -21.14
N ASP A 141 -14.37 11.87 -22.35
CA ASP A 141 -14.44 13.23 -22.87
C ASP A 141 -15.48 13.99 -22.02
N ARG A 142 -14.96 14.82 -21.12
CA ARG A 142 -15.75 15.67 -20.21
C ARG A 142 -16.54 16.75 -20.97
N GLN A 143 -16.28 16.97 -22.26
CA GLN A 143 -17.00 17.95 -23.07
C GLN A 143 -18.15 17.33 -23.88
N ASN A 144 -18.08 16.05 -24.27
CA ASN A 144 -19.05 15.46 -25.20
C ASN A 144 -19.93 14.34 -24.61
N GLY A 145 -19.70 13.90 -23.37
CA GLY A 145 -20.62 12.97 -22.70
C GLY A 145 -20.83 11.63 -23.41
N GLN A 146 -19.85 11.17 -24.20
CA GLN A 146 -19.89 9.86 -24.86
C GLN A 146 -18.76 8.95 -24.39
N VAL A 147 -19.13 7.71 -24.09
CA VAL A 147 -18.23 6.59 -23.82
C VAL A 147 -18.02 5.87 -25.14
N ILE A 148 -16.85 6.02 -25.73
CA ILE A 148 -16.46 5.23 -26.90
C ILE A 148 -15.72 4.00 -26.37
N THR A 149 -16.25 2.82 -26.71
CA THR A 149 -15.73 1.51 -26.30
C THR A 149 -14.70 1.02 -27.32
#